data_AF-A0A9D7HR22-F1
#
_entry.id   AF-A0A9D7HR22-F1
#
_cell.length_a   1.000
_cell.length_b   1.000
_cell.length_c   1.000
_cell.angle_alpha   90.00
_cell.angle_beta   90.00
_cell.angle_gamma   90.00
#
_symmetry.space_group_name_H-M   'P 1'
#
loop_
_entity.id
_entity.type
_entity.pdbx_description
1 polymer ?
#
loop_
_entity_poly.entity_id
_entity_poly.type
_entity_poly.pdbx_seq_one_letter_code
_entity_poly.pdbx_strand_id
1 'polypeptide(L)'
;STYRSSACPENDWVLLSNFNDRSLIRNQLASAIAEGMGQYAPRMHLCEVLIDSSYKGIYVFGEKIKRDNGRVDIATLTGSENSGDDLTGGYILTQNYWDANNSFESNYTPIDHPTFDVHFIYYYPQPDTITQPQRSYIAEYVDSLETALYSVDFADTAVGYRKHMDVKSFIDYFLVNEVSRNNDGFKKSVFFHKDKYSNGGKLKAGPVWDFDWAWKNIASCSIFEATDGSGWAHLINDCFTDNYSCGWYVRLLQDSTFNNELRCAYDDYRTNVLDTANLFAYIDSVGLLVQNAQARHFQKWPILGVSGPAPEVNACAITYAAELDTLKAWIAQPAA
;
A
#
# COMPACT_ATOMS: atom_id res chain seq x y z
N SER A 1 -24.64 -22.16 32.96
CA SER A 1 -24.80 -20.79 32.45
C SER A 1 -24.10 -20.70 31.11
N THR A 2 -24.85 -20.66 30.01
CA THR A 2 -24.32 -20.48 28.67
C THR A 2 -23.98 -19.00 28.47
N TYR A 3 -22.73 -18.62 28.72
CA TYR A 3 -22.18 -17.38 28.19
C TYR A 3 -22.00 -17.58 26.68
N ARG A 4 -22.98 -17.13 25.89
CA ARG A 4 -22.70 -16.72 24.51
C ARG A 4 -21.88 -15.45 24.64
N SER A 5 -20.56 -15.54 24.50
CA SER A 5 -19.78 -14.35 24.16
C SER A 5 -20.33 -13.89 22.82
N SER A 6 -20.98 -12.74 22.79
CA SER A 6 -21.04 -11.94 21.58
C SER A 6 -19.60 -11.84 21.07
N ALA A 7 -19.30 -12.52 19.97
CA ALA A 7 -18.01 -12.34 19.30
C ALA A 7 -17.82 -10.83 19.11
N CYS A 8 -16.66 -10.29 19.48
CA CYS A 8 -16.34 -8.91 19.13
C CYS A 8 -16.59 -8.74 17.62
N PRO A 9 -17.31 -7.69 17.19
CA PRO A 9 -17.61 -7.47 15.78
C PRO A 9 -16.34 -7.41 14.91
N GLU A 10 -15.18 -7.13 15.51
CA GLU A 10 -13.86 -7.16 14.91
C GLU A 10 -13.05 -8.41 15.30
N ASN A 11 -12.95 -9.37 14.38
CA ASN A 11 -12.18 -10.61 14.57
C ASN A 11 -11.09 -10.82 13.50
N ASP A 12 -10.95 -9.92 12.53
CA ASP A 12 -10.00 -10.04 11.43
C ASP A 12 -8.75 -9.18 11.67
N TRP A 13 -7.73 -9.83 12.24
CA TRP A 13 -6.43 -9.25 12.55
C TRP A 13 -5.33 -10.06 11.88
N VAL A 14 -4.22 -9.41 11.54
CA VAL A 14 -3.01 -10.06 11.03
C VAL A 14 -1.94 -10.08 12.11
N LEU A 15 -1.13 -11.13 12.08
CA LEU A 15 0.06 -11.27 12.92
C LEU A 15 1.26 -11.52 12.00
N LEU A 16 1.99 -10.46 11.67
CA LEU A 16 3.09 -10.48 10.70
C LEU A 16 4.42 -10.70 11.41
N SER A 17 5.21 -11.65 10.93
CA SER A 17 6.54 -11.94 11.50
C SER A 17 7.60 -10.90 11.15
N ASN A 18 7.36 -10.09 10.12
CA ASN A 18 8.31 -9.10 9.59
C ASN A 18 9.70 -9.71 9.30
N PHE A 19 9.75 -10.93 8.79
CA PHE A 19 11.02 -11.66 8.59
C PHE A 19 12.07 -10.88 7.77
N ASN A 20 11.64 -10.12 6.75
CA ASN A 20 12.54 -9.29 5.93
C ASN A 20 12.90 -7.93 6.56
N ASP A 21 12.17 -7.53 7.59
CA ASP A 21 12.31 -6.24 8.27
C ASP A 21 12.98 -6.44 9.64
N ARG A 22 14.31 -6.41 9.64
CA ARG A 22 15.12 -6.51 10.86
C ARG A 22 15.03 -5.24 11.72
N SER A 23 14.56 -4.13 11.17
CA SER A 23 14.33 -2.90 11.95
C SER A 23 13.09 -3.00 12.84
N LEU A 24 12.14 -3.87 12.47
CA LEU A 24 10.81 -4.02 13.09
C LEU A 24 9.91 -2.77 12.91
N ILE A 25 10.23 -1.89 11.96
CA ILE A 25 9.66 -0.54 11.83
C ILE A 25 8.92 -0.33 10.51
N ARG A 26 9.36 -0.94 9.40
CA ARG A 26 9.04 -0.50 8.02
C ARG A 26 7.54 -0.42 7.73
N ASN A 27 6.80 -1.46 8.11
CA ASN A 27 5.34 -1.53 7.97
C ASN A 27 4.61 -0.44 8.80
N GLN A 28 5.04 -0.26 10.05
CA GLN A 28 4.46 0.72 10.97
C GLN A 28 4.77 2.16 10.55
N LEU A 29 5.99 2.41 10.06
CA LEU A 29 6.39 3.73 9.60
C LEU A 29 5.56 4.18 8.39
N ALA A 30 5.37 3.31 7.40
CA ALA A 30 4.54 3.63 6.24
C ALA A 30 3.07 3.90 6.63
N SER A 31 2.53 3.10 7.55
CA SER A 31 1.16 3.30 8.08
C SER A 31 1.03 4.63 8.83
N ALA A 32 2.01 4.95 9.70
CA ALA A 32 2.02 6.22 10.43
C ALA A 32 2.13 7.45 9.51
N ILE A 33 2.90 7.36 8.42
CA ILE A 33 2.99 8.42 7.42
C ILE A 33 1.62 8.62 6.74
N ALA A 34 0.99 7.54 6.26
CA ALA A 34 -0.31 7.62 5.60
C ALA A 34 -1.42 8.18 6.52
N GLU A 35 -1.45 7.75 7.80
CA GLU A 35 -2.33 8.32 8.82
C GLU A 35 -2.06 9.82 9.01
N GLY A 36 -0.79 10.22 9.05
CA GLY A 36 -0.37 11.62 9.15
C GLY A 36 -0.80 12.47 7.96
N MET A 37 -0.93 11.89 6.77
CA MET A 37 -1.48 12.55 5.56
C MET A 37 -3.01 12.65 5.56
N GLY A 38 -3.67 12.11 6.60
CA GLY A 38 -5.12 12.07 6.74
C GLY A 38 -5.78 10.91 6.00
N GLN A 39 -5.01 9.92 5.54
CA GLN A 39 -5.55 8.71 4.92
C GLN A 39 -5.76 7.62 5.97
N TYR A 40 -6.77 6.78 5.77
CA TYR A 40 -6.84 5.54 6.55
C TYR A 40 -5.64 4.65 6.17
N ALA A 41 -4.95 4.14 7.18
CA ALA A 41 -4.02 3.03 7.05
C ALA A 41 -4.30 2.01 8.16
N PRO A 42 -4.01 0.71 7.94
CA PRO A 42 -4.22 -0.29 8.97
C PRO A 42 -3.38 0.00 10.20
N ARG A 43 -4.02 0.04 11.37
CA ARG A 43 -3.34 0.24 12.64
C ARG A 43 -2.46 -0.97 12.95
N MET A 44 -1.20 -0.72 13.30
CA MET A 44 -0.20 -1.76 13.52
C MET A 44 0.57 -1.51 14.81
N HIS A 45 0.73 -2.56 15.63
CA HIS A 45 1.47 -2.50 16.89
C HIS A 45 2.42 -3.69 17.03
N LEU A 46 3.61 -3.46 17.61
CA LEU A 46 4.51 -4.56 17.97
C LEU A 46 3.98 -5.32 19.19
N CYS A 47 4.10 -6.65 19.17
CA CYS A 47 3.84 -7.50 20.32
C CYS A 47 4.83 -8.66 20.40
N GLU A 48 5.12 -9.13 21.62
CA GLU A 48 5.84 -10.39 21.82
C GLU A 48 4.85 -11.56 21.81
N VAL A 49 5.15 -12.59 21.01
CA VAL A 49 4.28 -13.76 20.85
C VAL A 49 4.81 -14.95 21.65
N LEU A 50 3.92 -15.58 22.42
CA LEU A 50 4.17 -16.84 23.12
C LEU A 50 3.10 -17.85 22.71
N ILE A 51 3.52 -19.05 22.28
CA ILE A 51 2.62 -20.17 21.99
C ILE A 51 3.02 -21.32 22.92
N ASP A 52 2.11 -21.79 23.76
CA ASP A 52 2.35 -22.82 24.78
C ASP A 52 3.56 -22.47 25.67
N SER A 53 3.62 -21.20 26.12
CA SER A 53 4.75 -20.63 26.88
C SER A 53 6.09 -20.59 26.14
N SER A 54 6.14 -20.97 24.85
CA SER A 54 7.32 -20.88 24.01
C SER A 54 7.36 -19.53 23.28
N TYR A 55 8.39 -18.73 23.59
CA TYR A 55 8.63 -17.45 22.91
C TYR A 55 8.86 -17.64 21.40
N LYS A 56 8.12 -16.87 20.61
CA LYS A 56 8.15 -16.88 19.14
C LYS A 56 8.73 -15.60 18.55
N GLY A 57 9.09 -14.60 19.33
CA GLY A 57 9.64 -13.33 18.83
C GLY A 57 8.65 -12.18 18.92
N ILE A 58 9.14 -10.99 18.58
CA ILE A 58 8.34 -9.81 18.22
C ILE A 58 7.65 -10.01 16.87
N TYR A 59 6.36 -9.65 16.79
CA TYR A 59 5.53 -9.61 15.59
C TYR A 59 4.84 -8.24 15.47
N VAL A 60 4.31 -7.93 14.29
CA VAL A 60 3.32 -6.86 14.12
C VAL A 60 1.93 -7.46 14.23
N PHE A 61 1.18 -7.05 15.25
CA PHE A 61 -0.25 -7.25 15.33
C PHE A 61 -0.95 -6.06 14.68
N GLY A 62 -1.71 -6.31 13.62
CA GLY A 62 -2.30 -5.24 12.82
C GLY A 62 -3.68 -5.56 12.30
N GLU A 63 -4.37 -4.53 11.84
CA GLU A 63 -5.64 -4.67 11.17
C GLU A 63 -5.47 -5.33 9.80
N LYS A 64 -6.41 -6.21 9.44
CA LYS A 64 -6.60 -6.58 8.04
C LYS A 64 -7.35 -5.45 7.34
N ILE A 65 -6.95 -5.09 6.13
CA ILE A 65 -7.76 -4.20 5.28
C ILE A 65 -9.16 -4.82 5.13
N LYS A 66 -10.19 -4.03 5.38
CA LYS A 66 -11.58 -4.48 5.36
C LYS A 66 -12.49 -3.27 5.23
N ARG A 67 -13.62 -3.44 4.55
CA ARG A 67 -14.72 -2.49 4.61
C ARG A 67 -15.33 -2.50 6.00
N ASP A 68 -15.18 -1.39 6.71
CA ASP A 68 -15.74 -1.14 8.04
C ASP A 68 -15.65 0.36 8.37
N ASN A 69 -16.54 0.88 9.22
CA ASN A 69 -16.56 2.29 9.60
C ASN A 69 -15.28 2.75 10.33
N GLY A 70 -14.56 1.82 10.97
CA GLY A 70 -13.26 2.08 11.60
C GLY A 70 -12.05 1.77 10.70
N ARG A 71 -12.29 1.33 9.45
CA ARG A 71 -11.25 0.93 8.49
C ARG A 71 -11.45 1.61 7.14
N VAL A 72 -11.68 0.86 6.07
CA VAL A 72 -12.10 1.43 4.79
C VAL A 72 -13.58 1.77 4.89
N ASP A 73 -13.85 3.02 5.27
CA ASP A 73 -15.20 3.54 5.48
C ASP A 73 -15.86 3.90 4.14
N ILE A 74 -16.50 2.89 3.54
CA ILE A 74 -17.34 2.99 2.35
C ILE A 74 -18.65 2.26 2.60
N ALA A 75 -19.69 2.55 1.82
CA ALA A 75 -20.97 1.90 1.94
C ALA A 75 -20.87 0.36 1.93
N THR A 76 -21.74 -0.29 2.69
CA THR A 76 -21.93 -1.75 2.54
C THR A 76 -22.62 -2.01 1.20
N LEU A 77 -22.12 -3.01 0.47
CA LEU A 77 -22.74 -3.51 -0.74
C LEU A 77 -23.18 -4.96 -0.52
N THR A 78 -24.48 -5.20 -0.68
CA THR A 78 -25.15 -6.49 -0.49
C THR A 78 -25.54 -7.12 -1.82
N GLY A 79 -25.79 -8.44 -1.84
CA GLY A 79 -26.17 -9.15 -3.07
C GLY A 79 -27.50 -8.72 -3.69
N SER A 80 -28.34 -7.96 -2.99
CA SER A 80 -29.59 -7.40 -3.52
C SER A 80 -29.42 -6.03 -4.20
N GLU A 81 -28.32 -5.32 -3.93
CA GLU A 81 -28.04 -3.98 -4.43
C GLU A 81 -27.41 -4.05 -5.84
N ASN A 82 -28.28 -4.13 -6.86
CA ASN A 82 -27.89 -4.39 -8.25
C ASN A 82 -28.35 -3.30 -9.24
N SER A 83 -28.82 -2.14 -8.77
CA SER A 83 -29.25 -1.04 -9.64
C SER A 83 -29.26 0.30 -8.91
N GLY A 84 -29.41 1.40 -9.65
CA GLY A 84 -29.47 2.74 -9.06
C GLY A 84 -28.19 3.13 -8.34
N ASP A 85 -28.29 4.06 -7.38
CA ASP A 85 -27.15 4.49 -6.55
C ASP A 85 -26.57 3.33 -5.71
N ASP A 86 -27.40 2.35 -5.33
CA ASP A 86 -26.97 1.22 -4.51
C ASP A 86 -25.90 0.35 -5.17
N LEU A 87 -25.94 0.21 -6.49
CA LEU A 87 -24.92 -0.50 -7.26
C LEU A 87 -23.60 0.26 -7.33
N THR A 88 -23.59 1.56 -7.04
CA THR A 88 -22.50 2.44 -7.48
C THR A 88 -21.31 2.45 -6.54
N GLY A 89 -21.36 1.80 -5.39
CA GLY A 89 -20.30 1.88 -4.39
C GLY A 89 -20.27 0.75 -3.39
N GLY A 90 -19.27 0.80 -2.52
CA GLY A 90 -18.96 -0.29 -1.60
C GLY A 90 -17.99 -1.31 -2.20
N TYR A 91 -17.10 -0.85 -3.09
CA TYR A 91 -16.09 -1.70 -3.73
C TYR A 91 -14.70 -1.43 -3.15
N ILE A 92 -13.95 -2.51 -2.90
CA ILE A 92 -12.50 -2.49 -2.71
C ILE A 92 -11.90 -3.40 -3.77
N LEU A 93 -10.97 -2.86 -4.55
CA LEU A 93 -10.17 -3.59 -5.53
C LEU A 93 -8.73 -3.70 -5.04
N THR A 94 -8.04 -4.74 -5.49
CA THR A 94 -6.59 -4.89 -5.29
C THR A 94 -5.93 -5.43 -6.54
N GLN A 95 -4.62 -5.23 -6.69
CA GLN A 95 -3.82 -5.93 -7.70
C GLN A 95 -2.94 -6.94 -6.95
N ASN A 96 -3.02 -8.22 -7.30
CA ASN A 96 -2.22 -9.31 -6.73
C ASN A 96 -2.31 -10.52 -7.68
N TYR A 97 -1.97 -11.73 -7.22
CA TYR A 97 -2.23 -12.97 -7.95
C TYR A 97 -3.72 -13.12 -8.27
N TRP A 98 -4.02 -13.19 -9.57
CA TRP A 98 -5.37 -13.16 -10.10
C TRP A 98 -5.73 -14.48 -10.79
N ASP A 99 -7.03 -14.72 -10.90
CA ASP A 99 -7.62 -15.72 -11.78
C ASP A 99 -8.95 -15.17 -12.36
N ALA A 100 -9.54 -15.90 -13.32
CA ALA A 100 -10.77 -15.47 -13.99
C ALA A 100 -12.00 -15.39 -13.07
N ASN A 101 -11.98 -16.01 -11.89
CA ASN A 101 -13.09 -15.97 -10.94
C ASN A 101 -12.99 -14.78 -9.99
N ASN A 102 -11.77 -14.41 -9.60
CA ASN A 102 -11.49 -13.42 -8.58
C ASN A 102 -11.26 -11.99 -9.09
N SER A 103 -11.18 -11.80 -10.41
CA SER A 103 -10.77 -10.53 -11.01
C SER A 103 -11.52 -10.18 -12.29
N PHE A 104 -11.24 -9.00 -12.82
CA PHE A 104 -11.46 -8.64 -14.22
C PHE A 104 -10.17 -8.08 -14.81
N GLU A 105 -9.99 -8.30 -16.12
CA GLU A 105 -8.91 -7.72 -16.90
C GLU A 105 -9.28 -6.30 -17.34
N SER A 106 -8.34 -5.36 -17.29
CA SER A 106 -8.48 -4.03 -17.87
C SER A 106 -8.50 -4.11 -19.40
N ASN A 107 -9.27 -3.22 -20.04
CA ASN A 107 -9.22 -3.04 -21.49
C ASN A 107 -8.00 -2.22 -21.94
N TYR A 108 -7.22 -1.70 -20.99
CA TYR A 108 -6.05 -0.87 -21.22
C TYR A 108 -4.78 -1.58 -20.77
N THR A 109 -3.70 -1.30 -21.49
CA THR A 109 -2.36 -1.74 -21.13
C THR A 109 -1.53 -0.54 -20.66
N PRO A 110 -0.54 -0.75 -19.77
CA PRO A 110 0.32 0.33 -19.32
C PRO A 110 1.09 0.95 -20.49
N ILE A 111 1.35 2.25 -20.41
CA ILE A 111 2.15 2.97 -21.42
C ILE A 111 3.49 2.25 -21.62
N ASP A 112 3.87 2.08 -22.89
CA ASP A 112 5.08 1.37 -23.35
C ASP A 112 5.13 -0.14 -23.07
N HIS A 113 4.06 -0.75 -22.54
CA HIS A 113 3.95 -2.19 -22.22
C HIS A 113 2.69 -2.86 -22.81
N PRO A 114 2.53 -2.88 -24.16
CA PRO A 114 1.27 -3.27 -24.82
C PRO A 114 0.89 -4.75 -24.70
N THR A 115 1.77 -5.59 -24.15
CA THR A 115 1.53 -7.03 -23.96
C THR A 115 1.18 -7.41 -22.53
N PHE A 116 1.14 -6.44 -21.61
CA PHE A 116 0.86 -6.71 -20.20
C PHE A 116 -0.63 -6.72 -19.93
N ASP A 117 -1.12 -7.82 -19.37
CA ASP A 117 -2.50 -7.97 -18.93
C ASP A 117 -2.67 -7.52 -17.48
N VAL A 118 -3.42 -6.42 -17.30
CA VAL A 118 -3.62 -5.81 -15.98
C VAL A 118 -4.92 -6.33 -15.39
N HIS A 119 -4.86 -6.93 -14.20
CA HIS A 119 -6.03 -7.48 -13.53
C HIS A 119 -6.34 -6.78 -12.20
N PHE A 120 -7.62 -6.53 -11.98
CA PHE A 120 -8.17 -5.97 -10.74
C PHE A 120 -9.01 -7.03 -10.01
N ILE A 121 -8.58 -7.38 -8.81
CA ILE A 121 -9.19 -8.41 -7.97
C ILE A 121 -10.30 -7.79 -7.12
N TYR A 122 -11.44 -8.48 -7.02
CA TYR A 122 -12.53 -8.14 -6.12
C TYR A 122 -12.15 -8.46 -4.67
N TYR A 123 -11.67 -7.46 -3.94
CA TYR A 123 -11.35 -7.63 -2.51
C TYR A 123 -12.62 -7.53 -1.65
N TYR A 124 -13.49 -6.58 -1.97
CA TYR A 124 -14.81 -6.43 -1.39
C TYR A 124 -15.80 -5.87 -2.43
N PRO A 125 -17.00 -6.45 -2.60
CA PRO A 125 -17.41 -7.75 -2.06
C PRO A 125 -16.50 -8.88 -2.57
N GLN A 126 -16.43 -9.98 -1.82
CA GLN A 126 -15.55 -11.11 -2.17
C GLN A 126 -16.06 -11.84 -3.42
N PRO A 127 -15.19 -12.55 -4.17
CA PRO A 127 -15.55 -13.19 -5.43
C PRO A 127 -16.77 -14.14 -5.37
N ASP A 128 -16.98 -14.81 -4.24
CA ASP A 128 -18.10 -15.72 -3.99
C ASP A 128 -19.41 -15.01 -3.59
N THR A 129 -19.35 -13.71 -3.31
CA THR A 129 -20.50 -12.89 -2.88
C THR A 129 -20.90 -11.81 -3.88
N ILE A 130 -19.94 -11.30 -4.66
CA ILE A 130 -20.18 -10.24 -5.64
C ILE A 130 -21.02 -10.77 -6.81
N THR A 131 -22.09 -10.05 -7.15
CA THR A 131 -23.04 -10.45 -8.20
C THR A 131 -22.53 -10.07 -9.60
N GLN A 132 -23.14 -10.62 -10.65
CA GLN A 132 -22.78 -10.27 -12.02
C GLN A 132 -23.01 -8.77 -12.34
N PRO A 133 -24.13 -8.13 -11.97
CA PRO A 133 -24.29 -6.68 -12.16
C PRO A 133 -23.21 -5.85 -11.46
N GLN A 134 -22.79 -6.25 -10.26
CA GLN A 134 -21.75 -5.58 -9.49
C GLN A 134 -20.37 -5.71 -10.15
N ARG A 135 -20.03 -6.92 -10.63
CA ARG A 135 -18.81 -7.18 -11.42
C ARG A 135 -18.76 -6.30 -12.67
N SER A 136 -19.83 -6.29 -13.44
CA SER A 136 -19.94 -5.47 -14.65
C SER A 136 -19.81 -3.98 -14.33
N TYR A 137 -20.51 -3.48 -13.31
CA TYR A 137 -20.45 -2.07 -12.93
C TYR A 137 -19.03 -1.60 -12.60
N ILE A 138 -18.33 -2.32 -11.71
CA ILE A 138 -17.01 -1.86 -11.25
C ILE A 138 -15.96 -1.94 -12.37
N ALA A 139 -16.05 -2.95 -13.25
CA ALA A 139 -15.21 -3.05 -14.44
C ALA A 139 -15.48 -1.89 -15.42
N GLU A 140 -16.75 -1.59 -15.71
CA GLU A 140 -17.15 -0.44 -16.56
C GLU A 140 -16.73 0.91 -15.97
N TYR A 141 -16.73 1.03 -14.64
CA TYR A 141 -16.26 2.25 -13.98
C TYR A 141 -14.75 2.44 -14.16
N VAL A 142 -13.96 1.38 -13.99
CA VAL A 142 -12.51 1.41 -14.24
C VAL A 142 -12.23 1.69 -15.71
N ASP A 143 -12.95 1.06 -16.63
CA ASP A 143 -12.85 1.34 -18.06
C ASP A 143 -13.16 2.80 -18.40
N SER A 144 -14.17 3.40 -17.76
CA SER A 144 -14.51 4.82 -17.94
C SER A 144 -13.40 5.74 -17.40
N LEU A 145 -12.81 5.40 -16.25
CA LEU A 145 -11.68 6.12 -15.68
C LEU A 145 -10.47 6.07 -16.63
N GLU A 146 -10.12 4.88 -17.12
CA GLU A 146 -8.98 4.67 -18.01
C GLU A 146 -9.20 5.33 -19.37
N THR A 147 -10.43 5.27 -19.90
CA THR A 147 -10.83 6.01 -21.11
C THR A 147 -10.60 7.51 -20.94
N ALA A 148 -10.99 8.09 -19.80
CA ALA A 148 -10.74 9.50 -19.53
C ALA A 148 -9.23 9.79 -19.35
N LEU A 149 -8.50 8.94 -18.63
CA LEU A 149 -7.07 9.07 -18.33
C LEU A 149 -6.18 9.01 -19.58
N TYR A 150 -6.52 8.13 -20.54
CA TYR A 150 -5.76 7.94 -21.77
C TYR A 150 -6.29 8.78 -22.95
N SER A 151 -7.37 9.54 -22.76
CA SER A 151 -7.88 10.47 -23.77
C SER A 151 -6.94 11.66 -24.01
N VAL A 152 -7.19 12.39 -25.10
CA VAL A 152 -6.49 13.66 -25.40
C VAL A 152 -6.83 14.76 -24.39
N ASP A 153 -8.03 14.72 -23.82
CA ASP A 153 -8.54 15.71 -22.87
C ASP A 153 -8.35 15.26 -21.40
N PHE A 154 -7.42 14.33 -21.14
CA PHE A 154 -7.25 13.71 -19.82
C PHE A 154 -7.05 14.69 -18.66
N ALA A 155 -6.40 15.83 -18.92
CA ALA A 155 -6.14 16.88 -17.93
C ALA A 155 -7.35 17.83 -17.73
N ASP A 156 -8.41 17.73 -18.54
CA ASP A 156 -9.60 18.55 -18.38
C ASP A 156 -10.33 18.19 -17.07
N THR A 157 -10.66 19.21 -16.28
CA THR A 157 -11.27 19.01 -14.95
C THR A 157 -12.72 18.52 -14.98
N ALA A 158 -13.44 18.73 -16.09
CA ALA A 158 -14.84 18.36 -16.25
C ALA A 158 -15.02 16.99 -16.93
N VAL A 159 -14.14 16.64 -17.88
CA VAL A 159 -14.27 15.39 -18.67
C VAL A 159 -13.11 14.41 -18.51
N GLY A 160 -11.97 14.84 -17.97
CA GLY A 160 -10.78 14.03 -17.77
C GLY A 160 -10.84 13.13 -16.52
N TYR A 161 -9.68 12.55 -16.17
CA TYR A 161 -9.60 11.53 -15.10
C TYR A 161 -10.09 12.05 -13.74
N ARG A 162 -9.97 13.35 -13.49
CA ARG A 162 -10.40 14.01 -12.24
C ARG A 162 -11.89 13.87 -11.94
N LYS A 163 -12.72 13.57 -12.95
CA LYS A 163 -14.14 13.24 -12.77
C LYS A 163 -14.34 11.92 -12.03
N HIS A 164 -13.44 10.98 -12.22
CA HIS A 164 -13.53 9.59 -11.73
C HIS A 164 -12.57 9.31 -10.56
N MET A 165 -11.48 10.08 -10.46
CA MET A 165 -10.40 9.84 -9.51
C MET A 165 -10.36 10.90 -8.40
N ASP A 166 -10.21 10.46 -7.15
CA ASP A 166 -9.88 11.34 -6.03
C ASP A 166 -8.38 11.64 -6.03
N VAL A 167 -8.00 12.78 -6.61
CA VAL A 167 -6.60 13.13 -6.87
C VAL A 167 -5.74 13.17 -5.60
N LYS A 168 -6.28 13.64 -4.48
CA LYS A 168 -5.53 13.70 -3.21
C LYS A 168 -5.14 12.30 -2.73
N SER A 169 -6.06 11.33 -2.71
CA SER A 169 -5.73 9.96 -2.29
C SER A 169 -4.65 9.32 -3.17
N PHE A 170 -4.66 9.60 -4.48
CA PHE A 170 -3.62 9.12 -5.40
C PHE A 170 -2.27 9.79 -5.15
N ILE A 171 -2.24 11.11 -4.90
CA ILE A 171 -1.01 11.81 -4.52
C ILE A 171 -0.44 11.25 -3.21
N ASP A 172 -1.25 11.10 -2.18
CA ASP A 172 -0.79 10.60 -0.88
C ASP A 172 -0.27 9.15 -1.00
N TYR A 173 -1.01 8.28 -1.70
CA TYR A 173 -0.58 6.90 -1.95
C TYR A 173 0.74 6.83 -2.73
N PHE A 174 0.88 7.66 -3.77
CA PHE A 174 2.10 7.76 -4.56
C PHE A 174 3.28 8.17 -3.70
N LEU A 175 3.13 9.24 -2.91
CA LEU A 175 4.19 9.75 -2.05
C LEU A 175 4.66 8.69 -1.04
N VAL A 176 3.76 8.01 -0.34
CA VAL A 176 4.16 6.98 0.63
C VAL A 176 4.95 5.84 -0.02
N ASN A 177 4.53 5.38 -1.20
CA ASN A 177 5.20 4.28 -1.89
C ASN A 177 6.51 4.70 -2.56
N GLU A 178 6.61 5.92 -3.08
CA GLU A 178 7.85 6.43 -3.70
C GLU A 178 8.91 6.78 -2.66
N VAL A 179 8.56 7.52 -1.59
CA VAL A 179 9.55 7.88 -0.55
C VAL A 179 10.10 6.66 0.20
N SER A 180 9.31 5.60 0.27
CA SER A 180 9.75 4.32 0.83
C SER A 180 10.36 3.38 -0.22
N ARG A 181 10.23 3.73 -1.50
CA ARG A 181 10.57 2.90 -2.66
C ARG A 181 10.07 1.46 -2.50
N ASN A 182 8.77 1.32 -2.25
CA ASN A 182 8.11 0.03 -2.03
C ASN A 182 8.08 -0.79 -3.33
N ASN A 183 8.79 -1.92 -3.35
CA ASN A 183 8.88 -2.81 -4.51
C ASN A 183 7.53 -3.39 -4.96
N ASP A 184 6.59 -3.58 -4.03
CA ASP A 184 5.29 -4.20 -4.31
C ASP A 184 4.15 -3.17 -4.38
N GLY A 185 4.43 -1.93 -3.97
CA GLY A 185 3.47 -0.83 -3.80
C GLY A 185 2.75 -0.36 -5.06
N PHE A 186 3.17 -0.83 -6.24
CA PHE A 186 2.50 -0.54 -7.51
C PHE A 186 2.07 -1.79 -8.27
N LYS A 187 2.33 -3.00 -7.75
CA LYS A 187 2.03 -4.26 -8.44
C LYS A 187 1.24 -5.31 -7.64
N LYS A 188 1.36 -5.40 -6.31
CA LYS A 188 0.79 -6.51 -5.51
C LYS A 188 0.15 -6.11 -4.18
N SER A 189 0.60 -4.98 -3.63
CA SER A 189 0.12 -4.44 -2.36
C SER A 189 -0.71 -3.18 -2.58
N VAL A 190 -1.41 -3.16 -3.71
CA VAL A 190 -2.19 -2.01 -4.18
C VAL A 190 -3.64 -2.20 -3.80
N PHE A 191 -4.25 -1.17 -3.23
CA PHE A 191 -5.68 -1.14 -2.94
C PHE A 191 -6.30 0.10 -3.54
N PHE A 192 -7.52 -0.06 -4.05
CA PHE A 192 -8.39 1.02 -4.47
C PHE A 192 -9.75 0.82 -3.85
N HIS A 193 -10.45 1.90 -3.53
CA HIS A 193 -11.81 1.80 -3.01
C HIS A 193 -12.73 2.85 -3.63
N LYS A 194 -13.99 2.49 -3.78
CA LYS A 194 -15.02 3.32 -4.40
C LYS A 194 -16.30 3.31 -3.57
N ASP A 195 -16.76 4.50 -3.20
CA ASP A 195 -18.06 4.68 -2.55
C ASP A 195 -19.17 5.04 -3.56
N LYS A 196 -20.42 5.06 -3.08
CA LYS A 196 -21.62 5.35 -3.88
C LYS A 196 -21.55 6.78 -4.42
N TYR A 197 -22.27 7.08 -5.50
CA TYR A 197 -22.29 8.45 -6.04
C TYR A 197 -22.85 9.46 -5.03
N SER A 198 -23.83 9.06 -4.23
CA SER A 198 -24.33 9.83 -3.08
C SER A 198 -23.27 10.18 -2.03
N ASN A 199 -22.15 9.44 -2.00
CA ASN A 199 -21.01 9.62 -1.08
C ASN A 199 -19.72 10.05 -1.79
N GLY A 200 -19.84 10.83 -2.87
CA GLY A 200 -18.71 11.41 -3.60
C GLY A 200 -18.25 10.58 -4.81
N GLY A 201 -18.42 9.26 -4.79
CA GLY A 201 -18.46 8.45 -6.02
C GLY A 201 -17.17 8.27 -6.81
N LYS A 202 -16.06 8.85 -6.36
CA LYS A 202 -14.74 8.75 -7.00
C LYS A 202 -13.96 7.54 -6.48
N LEU A 203 -13.13 6.96 -7.34
CA LEU A 203 -12.14 5.95 -6.95
C LEU A 203 -11.02 6.63 -6.17
N LYS A 204 -10.66 6.03 -5.03
CA LYS A 204 -9.56 6.45 -4.16
C LYS A 204 -8.46 5.40 -4.17
N ALA A 205 -7.21 5.84 -4.11
CA ALA A 205 -6.06 4.96 -3.90
C ALA A 205 -5.83 4.72 -2.41
N GLY A 206 -5.33 3.53 -2.09
CA GLY A 206 -5.12 3.07 -0.73
C GLY A 206 -6.30 2.27 -0.16
N PRO A 207 -6.16 1.81 1.09
CA PRO A 207 -5.06 2.10 2.02
C PRO A 207 -3.71 1.49 1.60
N VAL A 208 -2.61 2.05 2.12
CA VAL A 208 -1.26 1.50 1.91
C VAL A 208 -1.10 0.16 2.65
N TRP A 209 -0.29 -0.76 2.09
CA TRP A 209 -0.07 -2.09 2.65
C TRP A 209 1.32 -2.64 2.31
N ASP A 210 1.84 -3.50 3.20
CA ASP A 210 3.03 -4.35 3.01
C ASP A 210 4.33 -3.64 2.58
N PHE A 211 5.08 -3.14 3.55
CA PHE A 211 6.32 -2.36 3.37
C PHE A 211 7.56 -3.07 3.91
N ASP A 212 7.51 -4.40 4.15
CA ASP A 212 8.71 -5.13 4.59
C ASP A 212 9.81 -5.17 3.48
N TRP A 213 9.40 -5.00 2.21
CA TRP A 213 10.24 -4.82 1.02
C TRP A 213 10.38 -3.35 0.59
N ALA A 214 10.35 -2.44 1.56
CA ALA A 214 10.57 -1.01 1.35
C ALA A 214 11.70 -0.49 2.26
N TRP A 215 12.05 0.78 2.13
CA TRP A 215 13.03 1.48 2.97
C TRP A 215 14.46 0.92 2.89
N LYS A 216 14.83 0.41 1.72
CA LYS A 216 16.16 -0.17 1.43
C LYS A 216 16.43 -0.23 -0.06
N ASN A 217 17.68 -0.46 -0.45
CA ASN A 217 18.06 -0.84 -1.81
C ASN A 217 17.99 -2.37 -1.94
N ILE A 218 17.19 -2.87 -2.87
CA ILE A 218 16.96 -4.31 -3.09
C ILE A 218 17.66 -4.71 -4.38
N ALA A 219 18.44 -5.80 -4.34
CA ALA A 219 19.06 -6.39 -5.51
C ALA A 219 18.02 -7.18 -6.34
N SER A 220 17.02 -6.47 -6.89
CA SER A 220 15.93 -7.04 -7.71
C SER A 220 15.99 -6.56 -9.16
N CYS A 221 16.06 -5.24 -9.38
CA CYS A 221 16.25 -4.62 -10.69
C CYS A 221 16.88 -3.23 -10.55
N SER A 222 17.24 -2.62 -11.68
CA SER A 222 17.91 -1.30 -11.76
C SER A 222 17.22 -0.21 -10.92
N ILE A 223 15.89 -0.22 -10.85
CA ILE A 223 15.10 0.75 -10.07
C ILE A 223 15.35 0.62 -8.56
N PHE A 224 15.33 -0.59 -8.02
CA PHE A 224 15.43 -0.80 -6.56
C PHE A 224 16.86 -0.99 -6.09
N GLU A 225 17.79 -1.38 -6.97
CA GLU A 225 19.20 -1.54 -6.63
C GLU A 225 19.95 -0.20 -6.61
N ALA A 226 19.44 0.82 -7.30
CA ALA A 226 20.05 2.15 -7.37
C ALA A 226 20.29 2.75 -5.98
N THR A 227 21.53 3.19 -5.72
CA THR A 227 22.01 3.71 -4.42
C THR A 227 22.27 5.21 -4.42
N ASP A 228 22.08 5.87 -5.56
CA ASP A 228 22.27 7.31 -5.76
C ASP A 228 20.96 8.12 -5.61
N GLY A 229 19.89 7.46 -5.14
CA GLY A 229 18.55 8.03 -5.02
C GLY A 229 17.71 7.92 -6.29
N SER A 230 18.28 7.52 -7.42
CA SER A 230 17.51 7.27 -8.65
C SER A 230 16.64 6.00 -8.54
N GLY A 231 15.70 5.86 -9.48
CA GLY A 231 14.77 4.74 -9.55
C GLY A 231 13.41 5.06 -8.94
N TRP A 232 12.40 5.11 -9.81
CA TRP A 232 11.02 5.41 -9.45
C TRP A 232 10.20 4.13 -9.34
N ALA A 233 9.61 3.86 -8.17
CA ALA A 233 8.93 2.61 -7.90
C ALA A 233 7.65 2.41 -8.75
N HIS A 234 6.98 3.50 -9.18
CA HIS A 234 5.84 3.43 -10.08
C HIS A 234 6.18 2.91 -11.48
N LEU A 235 7.46 2.89 -11.86
CA LEU A 235 7.96 2.32 -13.11
C LEU A 235 8.29 0.82 -12.97
N ILE A 236 7.70 0.12 -11.99
CA ILE A 236 7.92 -1.33 -11.73
C ILE A 236 7.73 -2.22 -12.97
N ASN A 237 6.94 -1.80 -13.96
CA ASN A 237 6.75 -2.52 -15.22
C ASN A 237 8.01 -2.56 -16.11
N ASP A 238 8.98 -1.68 -15.88
CA ASP A 238 10.30 -1.70 -16.55
C ASP A 238 11.23 -2.77 -15.95
N CYS A 239 10.82 -3.38 -14.83
CA CYS A 239 11.49 -4.52 -14.22
C CYS A 239 10.78 -5.82 -14.57
N PHE A 240 11.50 -6.95 -14.45
CA PHE A 240 10.85 -8.25 -14.48
C PHE A 240 9.90 -8.36 -13.27
N THR A 241 8.61 -8.50 -13.53
CA THR A 241 7.57 -8.56 -12.51
C THR A 241 6.67 -9.77 -12.71
N ASP A 242 6.14 -10.26 -11.60
CA ASP A 242 5.24 -11.40 -11.49
C ASP A 242 3.77 -10.97 -11.32
N ASN A 243 3.49 -9.67 -11.38
CA ASN A 243 2.18 -9.09 -11.63
C ASN A 243 2.37 -7.70 -12.27
N TYR A 244 1.54 -7.35 -13.24
CA TYR A 244 1.68 -6.09 -13.98
C TYR A 244 0.94 -4.94 -13.30
N SER A 245 1.63 -3.83 -13.09
CA SER A 245 1.04 -2.58 -12.59
C SER A 245 0.10 -1.99 -13.63
N CYS A 246 -0.99 -1.35 -13.20
CA CYS A 246 -1.85 -0.56 -14.10
C CYS A 246 -1.13 0.66 -14.72
N GLY A 247 -0.01 1.11 -14.15
CA GLY A 247 0.82 2.17 -14.71
C GLY A 247 0.17 3.56 -14.77
N TRP A 248 -0.98 3.77 -14.11
CA TRP A 248 -1.74 5.04 -14.21
C TRP A 248 -0.89 6.28 -13.87
N TYR A 249 0.05 6.17 -12.92
CA TYR A 249 0.93 7.27 -12.55
C TYR A 249 1.80 7.80 -13.69
N VAL A 250 2.20 6.96 -14.66
CA VAL A 250 2.94 7.40 -15.85
C VAL A 250 2.13 8.44 -16.64
N ARG A 251 0.81 8.25 -16.74
CA ARG A 251 -0.08 9.18 -17.42
C ARG A 251 -0.45 10.37 -16.54
N LEU A 252 -0.70 10.17 -15.24
CA LEU A 252 -1.00 11.25 -14.31
C LEU A 252 0.13 12.29 -14.23
N LEU A 253 1.39 11.84 -14.21
CA LEU A 253 2.57 12.71 -14.17
C LEU A 253 2.79 13.50 -15.47
N GLN A 254 2.00 13.26 -16.53
CA GLN A 254 1.99 14.10 -17.74
C GLN A 254 1.04 15.31 -17.60
N ASP A 255 0.14 15.32 -16.62
CA ASP A 255 -0.70 16.48 -16.29
C ASP A 255 0.08 17.46 -15.41
N SER A 256 0.37 18.66 -15.94
CA SER A 256 1.05 19.72 -15.18
C SER A 256 0.32 20.14 -13.90
N THR A 257 -1.01 20.01 -13.84
CA THR A 257 -1.79 20.31 -12.63
C THR A 257 -1.54 19.25 -11.56
N PHE A 258 -1.56 17.97 -11.94
CA PHE A 258 -1.23 16.86 -11.04
C PHE A 258 0.19 17.02 -10.47
N ASN A 259 1.17 17.33 -11.32
CA ASN A 259 2.56 17.56 -10.88
C ASN A 259 2.68 18.72 -9.88
N ASN A 260 1.96 19.83 -10.10
CA ASN A 260 1.97 20.95 -9.18
C ASN A 260 1.33 20.59 -7.84
N GLU A 261 0.18 19.89 -7.85
CA GLU A 261 -0.49 19.42 -6.63
C GLU A 261 0.37 18.41 -5.87
N LEU A 262 1.00 17.46 -6.58
CA LEU A 262 1.93 16.49 -6.02
C LEU A 262 3.11 17.19 -5.34
N ARG A 263 3.73 18.16 -6.01
CA ARG A 263 4.84 18.95 -5.46
C ARG A 263 4.40 19.73 -4.22
N CYS A 264 3.26 20.41 -4.28
CA CYS A 264 2.75 21.17 -3.14
C CYS A 264 2.47 20.26 -1.93
N ALA A 265 1.87 19.08 -2.15
CA ALA A 265 1.65 18.10 -1.10
C ALA A 265 2.97 17.59 -0.52
N TYR A 266 3.94 17.26 -1.36
CA TYR A 266 5.27 16.84 -0.92
C TYR A 266 5.98 17.92 -0.08
N ASP A 267 6.00 19.16 -0.56
CA ASP A 267 6.62 20.29 0.14
C ASP A 267 5.96 20.53 1.51
N ASP A 268 4.62 20.44 1.60
CA ASP A 268 3.90 20.53 2.87
C ASP A 268 4.24 19.38 3.81
N TYR A 269 4.20 18.13 3.32
CA TYR A 269 4.49 16.95 4.13
C TYR A 269 5.94 16.90 4.62
N ARG A 270 6.88 17.48 3.88
CA ARG A 270 8.28 17.64 4.31
C ARG A 270 8.46 18.61 5.47
N THR A 271 7.44 19.40 5.82
CA THR A 271 7.42 20.20 7.06
C THR A 271 6.85 19.43 8.26
N ASN A 272 6.26 18.25 8.04
CA ASN A 272 5.59 17.45 9.07
C ASN A 272 5.87 15.94 8.97
N VAL A 273 4.97 15.13 8.43
CA VAL A 273 4.95 13.67 8.49
C VAL A 273 6.09 13.02 7.70
N LEU A 274 6.61 13.72 6.69
CA LEU A 274 7.80 13.31 5.95
C LEU A 274 9.05 14.07 6.40
N ASP A 275 9.00 14.97 7.39
CA ASP A 275 10.21 15.64 7.89
C ASP A 275 11.23 14.61 8.42
N THR A 276 12.51 14.80 8.08
CA THR A 276 13.56 13.83 8.40
C THR A 276 13.75 13.66 9.91
N ALA A 277 13.63 14.74 10.70
CA ALA A 277 13.74 14.64 12.15
C ALA A 277 12.55 13.90 12.76
N ASN A 278 11.34 14.11 12.22
CA ASN A 278 10.15 13.37 12.64
C ASN A 278 10.25 11.88 12.30
N LEU A 279 10.71 11.51 11.10
CA LEU A 279 10.96 10.12 10.71
C LEU A 279 12.00 9.45 11.63
N PHE A 280 13.08 10.16 11.97
CA PHE A 280 14.11 9.65 12.88
C PHE A 280 13.59 9.50 14.30
N ALA A 281 12.80 10.46 14.79
CA ALA A 281 12.15 10.38 16.09
C ALA A 281 11.21 9.17 16.18
N TYR A 282 10.49 8.85 15.09
CA TYR A 282 9.68 7.64 15.03
C TYR A 282 10.55 6.38 15.16
N ILE A 283 11.63 6.28 14.39
CA ILE A 283 12.58 5.16 14.45
C ILE A 283 13.15 4.99 15.86
N ASP A 284 13.57 6.08 16.49
CA ASP A 284 14.09 6.08 17.86
C ASP A 284 13.05 5.63 18.89
N SER A 285 11.79 6.05 18.71
CA SER A 285 10.70 5.65 19.60
C SER A 285 10.46 4.13 19.56
N VAL A 286 10.54 3.52 18.38
CA VAL A 286 10.42 2.06 18.24
C VAL A 286 11.65 1.36 18.81
N GLY A 287 12.85 1.86 18.53
CA GLY A 287 14.09 1.34 19.11
C GLY A 287 14.05 1.32 20.65
N LEU A 288 13.53 2.38 21.26
CA LEU A 288 13.31 2.46 22.71
C LEU A 288 12.24 1.48 23.20
N LEU A 289 11.12 1.36 22.47
CA LEU A 289 10.04 0.43 22.78
C LEU A 289 10.55 -1.01 22.86
N VAL A 290 11.39 -1.43 21.91
CA VAL A 290 11.88 -2.81 21.82
C VAL A 290 13.24 -3.04 22.48
N GLN A 291 13.84 -2.05 23.15
CA GLN A 291 15.22 -2.10 23.67
C GLN A 291 15.57 -3.39 24.42
N ASN A 292 14.62 -3.95 25.18
CA ASN A 292 14.79 -5.19 25.93
C ASN A 292 14.34 -6.44 25.14
N ALA A 293 13.31 -6.30 24.29
CA ALA A 293 12.68 -7.41 23.59
C ALA A 293 13.45 -7.83 22.33
N GLN A 294 14.11 -6.88 21.66
CA GLN A 294 14.86 -7.15 20.42
C GLN A 294 15.98 -8.18 20.64
N ALA A 295 16.67 -8.13 21.78
CA ALA A 295 17.73 -9.09 22.11
C ALA A 295 17.18 -10.53 22.19
N ARG A 296 16.01 -10.71 22.79
CA ARG A 296 15.31 -12.02 22.81
C ARG A 296 14.85 -12.42 21.40
N HIS A 297 14.28 -11.48 20.64
CA HIS A 297 13.84 -11.73 19.26
C HIS A 297 15.02 -12.24 18.41
N PHE A 298 16.15 -11.54 18.38
CA PHE A 298 17.29 -11.94 17.55
C PHE A 298 18.10 -13.12 18.11
N GLN A 299 17.98 -13.43 19.40
CA GLN A 299 18.44 -14.71 19.93
C GLN A 299 17.57 -15.88 19.43
N LYS A 300 16.25 -15.69 19.38
CA LYS A 300 15.30 -16.69 18.88
C LYS A 300 15.41 -16.87 17.35
N TRP A 301 15.60 -15.76 16.65
CA TRP A 301 15.73 -15.68 15.19
C TRP A 301 17.04 -14.97 14.83
N PRO A 302 18.15 -15.69 14.64
CA PRO A 302 19.45 -15.10 14.38
C PRO A 302 19.59 -14.62 12.92
N ILE A 303 18.80 -13.60 12.55
CA ILE A 303 18.68 -13.09 11.17
C ILE A 303 19.43 -11.76 10.93
N LEU A 304 20.04 -11.18 11.98
CA LEU A 304 20.97 -10.06 11.83
C LEU A 304 22.21 -10.50 11.05
N GLY A 305 22.67 -9.67 10.11
CA GLY A 305 23.78 -10.00 9.21
C GLY A 305 23.46 -11.05 8.13
N VAL A 306 22.21 -11.53 8.06
CA VAL A 306 21.79 -12.60 7.14
C VAL A 306 20.85 -12.02 6.08
N SER A 307 21.19 -12.20 4.80
CA SER A 307 20.33 -11.79 3.67
C SER A 307 19.04 -12.63 3.64
N GLY A 308 17.92 -12.00 3.27
CA GLY A 308 16.60 -12.62 3.20
C GLY A 308 16.06 -12.72 1.76
N PRO A 309 14.80 -13.16 1.59
CA PRO A 309 14.10 -13.22 0.30
C PRO A 309 14.08 -11.91 -0.50
N ALA A 310 14.14 -10.75 0.16
CA ALA A 310 14.42 -9.45 -0.46
C ALA A 310 15.87 -9.03 -0.17
N PRO A 311 16.85 -9.48 -0.97
CA PRO A 311 18.26 -9.25 -0.72
C PRO A 311 18.60 -7.77 -0.83
N GLU A 312 19.31 -7.25 0.16
CA GLU A 312 19.75 -5.86 0.17
C GLU A 312 21.03 -5.71 -0.65
N VAL A 313 21.20 -4.59 -1.36
CA VAL A 313 22.43 -4.30 -2.12
C VAL A 313 23.62 -4.13 -1.17
N ASN A 314 23.38 -3.44 -0.05
CA ASN A 314 24.40 -3.21 0.97
C ASN A 314 24.44 -4.38 1.97
N ALA A 315 25.57 -4.51 2.66
CA ALA A 315 25.72 -5.54 3.69
C ALA A 315 24.68 -5.36 4.81
N CYS A 316 24.01 -6.45 5.18
CA CYS A 316 23.04 -6.43 6.28
C CYS A 316 23.71 -6.13 7.62
N ALA A 317 23.08 -5.29 8.45
CA ALA A 317 23.61 -4.93 9.74
C ALA A 317 23.68 -6.16 10.69
N ILE A 318 24.81 -6.30 11.39
CA ILE A 318 25.06 -7.43 12.31
C ILE A 318 24.57 -7.17 13.75
N THR A 319 24.11 -5.94 14.04
CA THR A 319 23.49 -5.58 15.32
C THR A 319 22.21 -4.80 15.08
N TYR A 320 21.26 -4.86 16.01
CA TYR A 320 20.01 -4.10 15.89
C TYR A 320 20.23 -2.58 15.86
N ALA A 321 21.15 -2.05 16.67
CA ALA A 321 21.47 -0.62 16.63
C ALA A 321 21.99 -0.18 15.24
N ALA A 322 22.89 -0.97 14.64
CA ALA A 322 23.38 -0.70 13.29
C ALA A 322 22.28 -0.84 12.21
N GLU A 323 21.27 -1.69 12.41
CA GLU A 323 20.11 -1.78 11.53
C GLU A 323 19.28 -0.48 11.56
N LEU A 324 19.07 0.11 12.75
CA LEU A 324 18.40 1.40 12.88
C LEU A 324 19.21 2.54 12.25
N ASP A 325 20.53 2.54 12.44
CA ASP A 325 21.43 3.51 11.79
C ASP A 325 21.40 3.37 10.26
N THR A 326 21.32 2.13 9.76
CA THR A 326 21.23 1.84 8.31
C THR A 326 19.92 2.35 7.73
N LEU A 327 18.79 2.13 8.41
CA LEU A 327 17.48 2.65 8.01
C LEU A 327 17.47 4.19 7.98
N LYS A 328 18.01 4.84 9.02
CA LYS A 328 18.13 6.30 9.05
C LYS A 328 19.04 6.84 7.94
N ALA A 329 20.18 6.19 7.72
CA ALA A 329 21.10 6.57 6.66
C ALA A 329 20.46 6.45 5.27
N TRP A 330 19.63 5.42 5.05
CA TRP A 330 18.85 5.26 3.82
C TRP A 330 17.84 6.40 3.64
N ILE A 331 17.06 6.72 4.67
CA ILE A 331 16.08 7.83 4.66
C ILE A 331 16.75 9.19 4.47
N ALA A 332 18.00 9.35 4.92
CA ALA A 332 18.76 10.60 4.77
C ALA A 332 19.26 10.82 3.33
N GLN A 333 19.24 9.80 2.47
CA GLN A 333 19.67 9.96 1.09
C GLN A 333 18.73 10.95 0.36
N PRO A 334 19.24 11.80 -0.53
CA PRO A 334 18.39 12.64 -1.36
C PRO A 334 17.42 11.75 -2.15
N ALA A 335 16.11 11.99 -2.02
CA ALA A 335 15.13 11.44 -2.93
C ALA A 335 15.31 12.10 -4.32
N ALA A 336 15.17 11.32 -5.40
CA ALA A 336 15.22 11.83 -6.78
C ALA A 336 14.07 12.79 -7.12
#